data_AF-A0A3S9EVB7-F1
#
_entry.id   AF-A0A3S9EVB7-F1
#
_cell.length_a   1.000
_cell.length_b   1.000
_cell.length_c   1.000
_cell.angle_alpha   90.00
_cell.angle_beta   90.00
_cell.angle_gamma   90.00
#
_symmetry.space_group_name_H-M   'P 1'
#
loop_
_entity.id
_entity.type
_entity.pdbx_description
1 polymer ?
#
loop_
_entity_poly.entity_id
_entity_poly.type
_entity_poly.pdbx_seq_one_letter_code
_entity_poly.pdbx_strand_id
1 'polypeptide(L)'
;MERRLTAILAADVVGYSRLMGADEVGTLTQLKHLRAEVIEPRIAQAHGRIVGSAGDSLLVEFASAVDAVQCAVEAQEGLAAHNASLPEDKRMTFRMGVNLGDVIAEDDTIYGDGVNIAARIEKLAEAGGVCVASNVYEQVKGKLDYAYTDLGSHQVHNIVEAVRAYQVSRAKPTPVFSTRERLMLPEKPSIAVLPFDNMSGDPEQGYFADGMVEEIITALSRTRWLFVIARNSSFTYKGRAVDIKQVGRELGVRYVLEGSVRKAASRVRITGQLIDATTGAHLWADHFDGELEDVFELQEEVTRSVVGAIAPKLEQAEIERAKRKPTEHLDAYDYYLRGIASLHQLTRKSTANALQLFYKAIELDPEFASAYGMAAWCAVIRKANGWMTDRKQETAETERLALKAVDLGRDDAIALSRGGTALAYVVGDNNSGAAFIDRALALNPNLATAWLFSGWIRADLGDTETSLRHLATAIRMSPVDPLMFDMQNAVAVAHLFAGRFEEASSWAERSLREKPDFLPSLRFAAASYAHAGRTEDAQKVVSRILALDPGQRISNLADFVSAVPAHMALLAEGLRKAGLPE
;
A
#
# COMPACT_ATOMS: atom_id res chain seq x y z
N MET A 1 4.38 -54.32 -0.18
CA MET A 1 3.94 -53.09 -0.88
C MET A 1 2.62 -52.63 -0.30
N GLU A 2 2.66 -51.56 0.48
CA GLU A 2 1.49 -50.97 1.12
C GLU A 2 1.26 -49.57 0.53
N ARG A 3 0.02 -49.23 0.18
CA ARG A 3 -0.34 -47.91 -0.33
C ARG A 3 -0.90 -47.06 0.79
N ARG A 4 -0.41 -45.83 0.93
CA ARG A 4 -0.95 -44.85 1.89
C ARG A 4 -0.76 -43.42 1.42
N LEU A 5 -1.65 -42.55 1.89
CA LEU A 5 -1.55 -41.10 1.75
C LEU A 5 -0.58 -40.56 2.81
N THR A 6 0.42 -39.78 2.39
CA THR A 6 1.43 -39.23 3.31
C THR A 6 1.92 -37.86 2.86
N ALA A 7 2.41 -37.05 3.80
CA ALA A 7 3.10 -35.80 3.49
C ALA A 7 4.59 -36.10 3.23
N ILE A 8 5.11 -35.56 2.13
CA ILE A 8 6.44 -35.86 1.61
C ILE A 8 7.20 -34.55 1.51
N LEU A 9 8.33 -34.47 2.20
CA LEU A 9 9.29 -33.38 2.10
C LEU A 9 10.49 -33.84 1.27
N ALA A 10 10.76 -33.12 0.18
CA ALA A 10 11.98 -33.25 -0.60
C ALA A 10 12.89 -32.05 -0.32
N ALA A 11 14.20 -32.29 -0.19
CA ALA A 11 15.19 -31.24 -0.01
C ALA A 11 16.48 -31.52 -0.79
N ASP A 12 17.15 -30.47 -1.28
CA ASP A 12 18.46 -30.54 -1.96
C ASP A 12 19.37 -29.37 -1.58
N VAL A 13 20.66 -29.44 -1.93
CA VAL A 13 21.62 -28.36 -1.71
C VAL A 13 21.81 -27.54 -2.98
N VAL A 14 21.67 -26.22 -2.86
CA VAL A 14 21.86 -25.30 -3.99
C VAL A 14 23.31 -25.31 -4.44
N GLY A 15 23.54 -25.70 -5.69
CA GLY A 15 24.87 -25.69 -6.29
C GLY A 15 25.82 -26.77 -5.74
N TYR A 16 25.28 -27.87 -5.21
CA TYR A 16 26.08 -28.96 -4.62
C TYR A 16 27.22 -29.46 -5.50
N SER A 17 26.98 -29.69 -6.80
CA SER A 17 28.02 -30.14 -7.73
C SER A 17 29.20 -29.17 -7.85
N ARG A 18 28.94 -27.85 -7.74
CA ARG A 18 29.98 -26.82 -7.75
C ARG A 18 30.80 -26.85 -6.46
N LEU A 19 30.15 -27.05 -5.31
CA LEU A 19 30.82 -27.16 -4.01
C LEU A 19 31.70 -28.42 -3.97
N MET A 20 31.17 -29.56 -4.42
CA MET A 20 31.92 -30.81 -4.55
C MET A 20 33.15 -30.66 -5.44
N GLY A 21 33.03 -29.96 -6.59
CA GLY A 21 34.16 -29.72 -7.48
C GLY A 21 35.27 -28.83 -6.89
N ALA A 22 34.96 -28.01 -5.87
CA ALA A 22 35.91 -27.12 -5.21
C ALA A 22 36.60 -27.77 -4.00
N ASP A 23 35.84 -28.50 -3.18
CA ASP A 23 36.33 -29.22 -2.00
C ASP A 23 35.40 -30.40 -1.66
N GLU A 24 35.71 -31.58 -2.18
CA GLU A 24 34.89 -32.78 -1.98
C GLU A 24 34.77 -33.17 -0.50
N VAL A 25 35.89 -33.18 0.22
CA VAL A 25 35.95 -33.66 1.61
C VAL A 25 35.30 -32.64 2.55
N GLY A 26 35.58 -31.35 2.37
CA GLY A 26 34.98 -30.29 3.16
C GLY A 26 33.47 -30.17 2.93
N THR A 27 33.02 -30.26 1.68
CA THR A 27 31.59 -30.21 1.34
C THR A 27 30.82 -31.38 1.97
N LEU A 28 31.35 -32.61 1.86
CA LEU A 28 30.70 -33.78 2.45
C LEU A 28 30.68 -33.71 3.99
N THR A 29 31.77 -33.22 4.61
CA THR A 29 31.86 -33.05 6.06
C THR A 29 30.83 -32.02 6.55
N GLN A 30 30.73 -30.88 5.86
CA GLN A 30 29.75 -29.84 6.18
C GLN A 30 28.31 -30.33 6.00
N LEU A 31 28.03 -31.05 4.92
CA LEU A 31 26.70 -31.62 4.67
C LEU A 31 26.29 -32.59 5.80
N LYS A 32 27.21 -33.49 6.21
CA LYS A 32 26.97 -34.42 7.33
C LYS A 32 26.72 -33.68 8.65
N HIS A 33 27.52 -32.65 8.94
CA HIS A 33 27.35 -31.83 10.13
C HIS A 33 25.99 -31.11 10.14
N LEU A 34 25.63 -30.44 9.05
CA LEU A 34 24.33 -29.74 8.95
C LEU A 34 23.15 -30.70 9.08
N ARG A 35 23.25 -31.88 8.51
CA ARG A 35 22.22 -32.91 8.67
C ARG A 35 22.07 -33.34 10.12
N ALA A 36 23.16 -33.75 10.76
CA ALA A 36 23.13 -34.27 12.13
C ALA A 36 22.71 -33.22 13.16
N GLU A 37 23.19 -31.98 13.03
CA GLU A 37 22.99 -30.94 14.05
C GLU A 37 21.76 -30.06 13.80
N VAL A 38 21.30 -29.94 12.55
CA VAL A 38 20.23 -28.99 12.19
C VAL A 38 18.98 -29.70 11.69
N ILE A 39 19.10 -30.57 10.69
CA ILE A 39 17.95 -31.10 9.95
C ILE A 39 17.32 -32.31 10.66
N GLU A 40 18.12 -33.33 10.98
CA GLU A 40 17.65 -34.61 11.54
C GLU A 40 16.98 -34.45 12.92
N PRO A 41 17.45 -33.58 13.84
CA PRO A 41 16.75 -33.33 15.10
C PRO A 41 15.34 -32.76 14.93
N ARG A 42 15.14 -31.89 13.93
CA ARG A 42 13.82 -31.28 13.63
C ARG A 42 12.87 -32.29 13.00
N ILE A 43 13.39 -33.14 12.11
CA ILE A 43 12.62 -34.27 11.55
C ILE A 43 12.12 -35.16 12.69
N ALA A 44 12.98 -35.52 13.63
CA ALA A 44 12.59 -36.35 14.77
C ALA A 44 11.55 -35.66 15.68
N GLN A 45 11.71 -34.36 15.96
CA GLN A 45 10.75 -33.57 16.74
C GLN A 45 9.37 -33.47 16.08
N ALA A 46 9.32 -33.40 14.75
CA ALA A 46 8.10 -33.37 13.96
C ALA A 46 7.59 -34.77 13.57
N HIS A 47 8.09 -35.83 14.23
CA HIS A 47 7.69 -37.23 13.98
C HIS A 47 7.86 -37.70 12.53
N GLY A 48 8.79 -37.08 11.79
CA GLY A 48 9.13 -37.46 10.43
C GLY A 48 10.05 -38.68 10.38
N ARG A 49 10.00 -39.40 9.26
CA ARG A 49 10.87 -40.54 8.97
C ARG A 49 11.64 -40.28 7.69
N ILE A 50 12.96 -40.37 7.74
CA ILE A 50 13.80 -40.29 6.54
C ILE A 50 13.61 -41.59 5.76
N VAL A 51 13.16 -41.47 4.52
CA VAL A 51 12.81 -42.60 3.63
C VAL A 51 13.68 -42.63 2.37
N GLY A 52 14.56 -41.65 2.21
CA GLY A 52 15.50 -41.63 1.10
C GLY A 52 16.57 -40.57 1.30
N SER A 53 17.80 -40.91 0.93
CA SER A 53 18.93 -39.98 0.94
C SER A 53 19.89 -40.39 -0.17
N ALA A 54 20.08 -39.53 -1.16
CA ALA A 54 20.99 -39.78 -2.28
C ALA A 54 21.82 -38.52 -2.57
N GLY A 55 23.12 -38.58 -2.30
CA GLY A 55 24.00 -37.41 -2.39
C GLY A 55 23.55 -36.31 -1.42
N ASP A 56 23.20 -35.15 -1.95
CA ASP A 56 22.66 -33.99 -1.24
C ASP A 56 21.14 -33.99 -1.12
N SER A 57 20.46 -34.89 -1.82
CA SER A 57 19.01 -35.00 -1.79
C SER A 57 18.53 -35.77 -0.56
N LEU A 58 17.46 -35.29 0.06
CA LEU A 58 16.81 -35.86 1.23
C LEU A 58 15.31 -36.00 0.98
N LEU A 59 14.75 -37.16 1.31
CA LEU A 59 13.32 -37.46 1.27
C LEU A 59 12.85 -37.89 2.65
N VAL A 60 11.82 -37.21 3.14
CA VAL A 60 11.26 -37.39 4.48
C VAL A 60 9.75 -37.55 4.38
N GLU A 61 9.23 -38.53 5.11
CA GLU A 61 7.82 -38.85 5.20
C GLU A 61 7.24 -38.40 6.54
N PHE A 62 6.04 -37.79 6.51
CA PHE A 62 5.31 -37.33 7.69
C PHE A 62 3.85 -37.78 7.61
N ALA A 63 3.28 -38.18 8.75
CA ALA A 63 1.85 -38.49 8.85
C ALA A 63 0.96 -37.22 8.76
N SER A 64 1.54 -36.04 8.95
CA SER A 64 0.85 -34.75 9.02
C SER A 64 1.47 -33.74 8.06
N ALA A 65 0.63 -33.12 7.22
CA ALA A 65 1.05 -32.01 6.35
C ALA A 65 1.47 -30.77 7.17
N VAL A 66 0.90 -30.59 8.36
CA VAL A 66 1.27 -29.51 9.29
C VAL A 66 2.71 -29.71 9.78
N ASP A 67 3.02 -30.92 10.25
CA ASP A 67 4.33 -31.28 10.79
C ASP A 67 5.41 -31.18 9.72
N ALA A 68 5.11 -31.63 8.49
CA ALA A 68 6.02 -31.55 7.36
C ALA A 68 6.41 -30.10 7.01
N VAL A 69 5.41 -29.20 6.94
CA VAL A 69 5.65 -27.78 6.61
C VAL A 69 6.37 -27.06 7.75
N GLN A 70 5.98 -27.32 8.99
CA GLN A 70 6.65 -26.75 10.16
C GLN A 70 8.12 -27.19 10.23
N CYS A 71 8.39 -28.50 10.07
CA CYS A 71 9.74 -29.04 10.03
C CYS A 71 10.59 -28.38 8.94
N ALA A 72 10.04 -28.21 7.73
CA ALA A 72 10.77 -27.61 6.62
C ALA A 72 11.17 -26.16 6.91
N VAL A 73 10.23 -25.36 7.43
CA VAL A 73 10.49 -23.95 7.79
C VAL A 73 11.51 -23.85 8.92
N GLU A 74 11.35 -24.61 10.00
CA GLU A 74 12.28 -24.59 11.13
C GLU A 74 13.68 -25.06 10.73
N ALA A 75 13.79 -26.03 9.81
CA ALA A 75 15.07 -26.50 9.29
C ALA A 75 15.78 -25.41 8.47
N GLN A 76 15.07 -24.70 7.59
CA GLN A 76 15.64 -23.56 6.86
C GLN A 76 16.13 -22.46 7.79
N GLU A 77 15.44 -22.20 8.90
CA GLU A 77 15.88 -21.21 9.90
C GLU A 77 17.16 -21.63 10.62
N GLY A 78 17.25 -22.91 11.02
CA GLY A 78 18.48 -23.43 11.61
C GLY A 78 19.66 -23.36 10.64
N LEU A 79 19.42 -23.67 9.36
CA LEU A 79 20.43 -23.58 8.31
C LEU A 79 20.86 -22.13 8.07
N ALA A 80 19.93 -21.18 8.04
CA ALA A 80 20.21 -19.76 7.89
C ALA A 80 21.01 -19.21 9.07
N ALA A 81 20.67 -19.59 10.30
CA ALA A 81 21.39 -19.19 11.51
C ALA A 81 22.83 -19.71 11.50
N HIS A 82 23.04 -20.97 11.11
CA HIS A 82 24.38 -21.55 10.95
C HIS A 82 25.20 -20.83 9.86
N ASN A 83 24.57 -20.54 8.72
CA ASN A 83 25.21 -19.86 7.60
C ASN A 83 25.56 -18.39 7.90
N ALA A 84 24.83 -17.73 8.81
CA ALA A 84 25.05 -16.31 9.15
C ALA A 84 26.46 -16.04 9.70
N SER A 85 27.04 -17.00 10.44
CA SER A 85 28.41 -16.92 10.97
C SER A 85 29.51 -17.28 9.96
N LEU A 86 29.14 -17.69 8.74
CA LEU A 86 30.08 -18.18 7.75
C LEU A 86 30.27 -17.18 6.58
N PRO A 87 31.49 -17.10 6.01
CA PRO A 87 31.74 -16.47 4.72
C PRO A 87 30.86 -17.06 3.60
N GLU A 88 30.47 -16.23 2.62
CA GLU A 88 29.50 -16.58 1.57
C GLU A 88 29.89 -17.83 0.76
N ASP A 89 31.18 -18.00 0.48
CA ASP A 89 31.76 -19.14 -0.23
C ASP A 89 31.66 -20.47 0.55
N LYS A 90 31.41 -20.41 1.87
CA LYS A 90 31.26 -21.56 2.77
C LYS A 90 29.82 -21.83 3.21
N ARG A 91 28.86 -21.02 2.76
CA ARG A 91 27.44 -21.20 3.10
C ARG A 91 26.84 -22.34 2.29
N MET A 92 26.11 -23.23 2.96
CA MET A 92 25.39 -24.31 2.32
C MET A 92 23.89 -24.08 2.50
N THR A 93 23.21 -23.72 1.41
CA THR A 93 21.78 -23.41 1.40
C THR A 93 21.00 -24.56 0.79
N PHE A 94 19.83 -24.85 1.37
CA PHE A 94 18.95 -25.91 0.89
C PHE A 94 17.74 -25.34 0.18
N ARG A 95 17.10 -26.14 -0.68
CA ARG A 95 15.71 -25.94 -1.11
C ARG A 95 14.85 -27.02 -0.53
N MET A 96 13.59 -26.71 -0.27
CA MET A 96 12.64 -27.65 0.32
C MET A 96 11.28 -27.57 -0.35
N GLY A 97 10.66 -28.72 -0.61
CA GLY A 97 9.34 -28.85 -1.23
C GLY A 97 8.47 -29.87 -0.52
N VAL A 98 7.20 -29.52 -0.22
CA VAL A 98 6.25 -30.42 0.43
C VAL A 98 5.04 -30.72 -0.46
N ASN A 99 4.68 -32.00 -0.53
CA ASN A 99 3.47 -32.47 -1.20
C ASN A 99 2.73 -33.50 -0.33
N LEU A 100 1.40 -33.58 -0.47
CA LEU A 100 0.57 -34.61 0.14
C LEU A 100 0.08 -35.56 -0.96
N GLY A 101 0.48 -36.82 -0.94
CA GLY A 101 0.15 -37.74 -2.04
C GLY A 101 0.20 -39.20 -1.65
N ASP A 102 -0.44 -40.03 -2.48
CA ASP A 102 -0.37 -41.48 -2.35
C ASP A 102 1.01 -41.98 -2.73
N VAL A 103 1.56 -42.86 -1.88
CA VAL A 103 2.84 -43.52 -2.10
C VAL A 103 2.70 -45.03 -1.90
N ILE A 104 3.59 -45.76 -2.55
CA ILE A 104 3.83 -47.18 -2.30
C ILE A 104 5.06 -47.27 -1.39
N ALA A 105 4.89 -47.80 -0.20
CA ALA A 105 5.98 -48.10 0.71
C ALA A 105 6.52 -49.52 0.44
N GLU A 106 7.84 -49.61 0.29
CA GLU A 106 8.60 -50.86 0.19
C GLU A 106 9.91 -50.67 0.98
N ASP A 107 10.15 -51.56 1.94
CA ASP A 107 11.23 -51.43 2.92
C ASP A 107 11.27 -50.05 3.61
N ASP A 108 12.42 -49.38 3.60
CA ASP A 108 12.64 -48.05 4.19
C ASP A 108 12.48 -46.90 3.17
N THR A 109 11.84 -47.14 2.02
CA THR A 109 11.67 -46.14 0.95
C THR A 109 10.23 -46.02 0.46
N ILE A 110 9.94 -44.93 -0.25
CA ILE A 110 8.64 -44.61 -0.82
C ILE A 110 8.75 -44.31 -2.32
N TYR A 111 7.75 -44.76 -3.08
CA TYR A 111 7.65 -44.56 -4.52
C TYR A 111 6.28 -44.03 -4.91
N GLY A 112 6.22 -43.32 -6.03
CA GLY A 112 4.96 -42.88 -6.65
C GLY A 112 4.97 -41.42 -7.07
N ASP A 113 3.87 -40.99 -7.69
CA ASP A 113 3.73 -39.64 -8.23
C ASP A 113 3.83 -38.57 -7.13
N GLY A 114 3.38 -38.90 -5.90
CA GLY A 114 3.51 -38.00 -4.75
C GLY A 114 4.96 -37.57 -4.48
N VAL A 115 5.92 -38.48 -4.66
CA VAL A 115 7.37 -38.23 -4.49
C VAL A 115 7.90 -37.34 -5.62
N ASN A 116 7.48 -37.61 -6.85
CA ASN A 116 7.86 -36.83 -8.03
C ASN A 116 7.35 -35.39 -7.96
N ILE A 117 6.12 -35.19 -7.46
CA ILE A 117 5.56 -33.86 -7.20
C ILE A 117 6.40 -33.14 -6.13
N ALA A 118 6.68 -33.78 -4.98
CA ALA A 118 7.46 -33.17 -3.91
C ALA A 118 8.83 -32.66 -4.41
N ALA A 119 9.55 -33.49 -5.18
CA ALA A 119 10.82 -33.11 -5.79
C ALA A 119 10.66 -31.96 -6.81
N ARG A 120 9.55 -31.90 -7.56
CA ARG A 120 9.30 -30.78 -8.48
C ARG A 120 8.99 -29.49 -7.74
N ILE A 121 8.20 -29.56 -6.67
CA ILE A 121 7.88 -28.41 -5.80
C ILE A 121 9.16 -27.87 -5.15
N GLU A 122 10.06 -28.74 -4.70
CA GLU A 122 11.38 -28.35 -4.16
C GLU A 122 12.17 -27.51 -5.16
N LYS A 123 12.19 -27.90 -6.44
CA LYS A 123 12.90 -27.15 -7.49
C LYS A 123 12.34 -25.76 -7.77
N LEU A 124 11.09 -25.48 -7.36
CA LEU A 124 10.48 -24.15 -7.46
C LEU A 124 10.91 -23.22 -6.33
N ALA A 125 11.44 -23.76 -5.23
CA ALA A 125 11.91 -22.95 -4.12
C ALA A 125 13.19 -22.18 -4.50
N GLU A 126 13.27 -20.92 -4.07
CA GLU A 126 14.51 -20.15 -4.08
C GLU A 126 15.52 -20.73 -3.08
N ALA A 127 16.79 -20.32 -3.16
CA ALA A 127 17.82 -20.76 -2.21
C ALA A 127 17.44 -20.39 -0.76
N GLY A 128 17.34 -21.38 0.13
CA GLY A 128 16.85 -21.20 1.50
C GLY A 128 15.32 -21.16 1.62
N GLY A 129 14.58 -21.39 0.53
CA GLY A 129 13.13 -21.34 0.48
C GLY A 129 12.43 -22.67 0.77
N VAL A 130 11.13 -22.57 1.08
CA VAL A 130 10.20 -23.70 1.19
C VAL A 130 9.05 -23.46 0.21
N CYS A 131 8.68 -24.47 -0.57
CA CYS A 131 7.49 -24.46 -1.41
C CYS A 131 6.54 -25.61 -1.05
N VAL A 132 5.25 -25.42 -1.25
CA VAL A 132 4.21 -26.44 -0.99
C VAL A 132 3.26 -26.55 -2.17
N ALA A 133 2.77 -27.77 -2.44
CA ALA A 133 1.70 -27.99 -3.40
C ALA A 133 0.34 -27.51 -2.84
N SER A 134 -0.64 -27.27 -3.73
CA SER A 134 -1.97 -26.79 -3.35
C SER A 134 -2.70 -27.68 -2.34
N ASN A 135 -2.58 -29.01 -2.48
CA ASN A 135 -3.14 -29.98 -1.53
C ASN A 135 -2.57 -29.84 -0.11
N VAL A 136 -1.30 -29.45 0.03
CA VAL A 136 -0.67 -29.16 1.32
C VAL A 136 -1.14 -27.81 1.82
N TYR A 137 -1.12 -26.78 0.97
CA TYR A 137 -1.60 -25.43 1.30
C TYR A 137 -3.01 -25.47 1.90
N GLU A 138 -3.93 -26.20 1.27
CA GLU A 138 -5.31 -26.36 1.74
C GLU A 138 -5.40 -27.00 3.14
N GLN A 139 -4.43 -27.85 3.51
CA GLN A 139 -4.40 -28.51 4.82
C GLN A 139 -3.76 -27.65 5.91
N VAL A 140 -2.88 -26.71 5.55
CA VAL A 140 -2.10 -25.92 6.51
C VAL A 140 -2.58 -24.48 6.66
N LYS A 141 -3.31 -23.94 5.68
CA LYS A 141 -3.86 -22.57 5.75
C LYS A 141 -4.76 -22.43 6.97
N GLY A 142 -4.47 -21.41 7.79
CA GLY A 142 -5.18 -21.17 9.06
C GLY A 142 -4.81 -22.10 10.22
N LYS A 143 -3.92 -23.08 10.03
CA LYS A 143 -3.37 -23.93 11.11
C LYS A 143 -1.93 -23.56 11.47
N LEU A 144 -1.14 -23.17 10.48
CA LEU A 144 0.21 -22.65 10.66
C LEU A 144 0.22 -21.14 10.42
N ASP A 145 0.89 -20.40 11.30
CA ASP A 145 1.10 -18.96 11.15
C ASP A 145 2.24 -18.69 10.17
N TYR A 146 2.01 -19.05 8.90
CA TYR A 146 2.92 -18.84 7.79
C TYR A 146 2.26 -18.00 6.68
N ALA A 147 3.07 -17.25 5.94
CA ALA A 147 2.61 -16.53 4.75
C ALA A 147 2.85 -17.37 3.49
N TYR A 148 1.83 -17.44 2.64
CA TYR A 148 1.81 -18.25 1.44
C TYR A 148 1.67 -17.37 0.20
N THR A 149 2.73 -17.29 -0.61
CA THR A 149 2.72 -16.57 -1.90
C THR A 149 2.42 -17.55 -3.02
N ASP A 150 1.38 -17.29 -3.79
CA ASP A 150 0.99 -18.14 -4.92
C ASP A 150 1.99 -18.03 -6.08
N LEU A 151 2.54 -19.16 -6.51
CA LEU A 151 3.48 -19.26 -7.62
C LEU A 151 2.82 -19.70 -8.94
N GLY A 152 1.49 -19.88 -8.95
CA GLY A 152 0.73 -20.33 -10.11
C GLY A 152 0.82 -21.84 -10.35
N SER A 153 0.27 -22.27 -11.49
CA SER A 153 0.21 -23.68 -11.90
C SER A 153 1.45 -24.09 -12.69
N HIS A 154 2.09 -25.19 -12.27
CA HIS A 154 3.31 -25.73 -12.88
C HIS A 154 3.06 -27.12 -13.45
N GLN A 155 3.54 -27.37 -14.67
CA GLN A 155 3.48 -28.68 -15.27
C GLN A 155 4.55 -29.60 -14.68
N VAL A 156 4.13 -30.78 -14.21
CA VAL A 156 5.03 -31.80 -13.70
C VAL A 156 5.15 -32.89 -14.76
N HIS A 157 6.38 -33.27 -15.11
CA HIS A 157 6.60 -34.32 -16.09
C HIS A 157 5.89 -35.61 -15.65
N ASN A 158 5.05 -36.17 -16.53
CA ASN A 158 4.23 -37.37 -16.32
C ASN A 158 3.03 -37.23 -15.37
N ILE A 159 2.51 -36.01 -15.17
CA ILE A 159 1.24 -35.77 -14.47
C ILE A 159 0.29 -35.01 -15.40
N VAL A 160 -0.94 -35.48 -15.54
CA VAL A 160 -1.92 -34.95 -16.52
C VAL A 160 -2.40 -33.54 -16.16
N GLU A 161 -2.48 -33.22 -14.86
CA GLU A 161 -2.94 -31.93 -14.37
C GLU A 161 -1.79 -31.10 -13.80
N ALA A 162 -1.79 -29.79 -14.10
CA ALA A 162 -0.80 -28.87 -13.57
C ALA A 162 -0.97 -28.72 -12.04
N VAL A 163 0.13 -28.81 -11.30
CA VAL A 163 0.14 -28.66 -9.85
C VAL A 163 0.38 -27.20 -9.50
N ARG A 164 -0.54 -26.58 -8.75
CA ARG A 164 -0.37 -25.21 -8.25
C ARG A 164 0.52 -25.22 -7.02
N ALA A 165 1.48 -24.30 -6.96
CA ALA A 165 2.49 -24.23 -5.91
C ALA A 165 2.42 -22.90 -5.15
N TYR A 166 2.81 -22.93 -3.88
CA TYR A 166 2.88 -21.78 -3.00
C TYR A 166 4.26 -21.70 -2.35
N GLN A 167 4.89 -20.54 -2.34
CA GLN A 167 6.07 -20.28 -1.53
C GLN A 167 5.63 -20.06 -0.08
N VAL A 168 6.24 -20.80 0.84
CA VAL A 168 6.05 -20.64 2.28
C VAL A 168 7.16 -19.75 2.79
N SER A 169 6.76 -18.66 3.42
CA SER A 169 7.63 -17.88 4.27
C SER A 169 7.06 -17.94 5.68
N ARG A 170 7.92 -17.92 6.71
CA ARG A 170 7.40 -17.71 8.06
C ARG A 170 6.50 -16.48 7.98
N ALA A 171 5.28 -16.52 8.54
CA ALA A 171 4.64 -15.26 8.85
C ALA A 171 5.69 -14.60 9.72
N LYS A 172 6.17 -13.44 9.27
CA LYS A 172 7.01 -12.62 10.15
C LYS A 172 6.30 -12.65 11.49
N PRO A 173 6.98 -12.95 12.61
CA PRO A 173 6.35 -12.77 13.92
C PRO A 173 5.60 -11.45 13.83
N THR A 174 4.28 -11.50 14.07
CA THR A 174 3.33 -10.37 13.99
C THR A 174 4.15 -9.11 14.10
N PRO A 175 4.33 -8.35 13.00
CA PRO A 175 5.53 -7.54 12.79
C PRO A 175 6.02 -7.05 14.13
N VAL A 176 7.11 -7.63 14.66
CA VAL A 176 7.90 -6.89 15.65
C VAL A 176 8.31 -5.71 14.83
N PHE A 177 7.51 -4.67 15.01
CA PHE A 177 7.65 -3.37 14.45
C PHE A 177 8.28 -3.44 13.05
N SER A 178 7.45 -3.21 12.03
CA SER A 178 7.92 -2.17 11.12
C SER A 178 8.50 -1.10 12.05
N THR A 179 9.80 -0.86 12.01
CA THR A 179 10.35 0.43 12.42
C THR A 179 9.87 1.50 11.42
N ARG A 180 8.59 1.48 11.01
CA ARG A 180 7.76 2.62 11.34
C ARG A 180 7.87 2.76 12.84
N GLU A 181 8.85 3.54 13.26
CA GLU A 181 8.95 4.11 14.58
C GLU A 181 7.54 4.19 15.15
N ARG A 182 7.32 3.56 16.32
CA ARG A 182 6.05 3.64 17.03
C ARG A 182 5.61 5.10 16.94
N LEU A 183 4.62 5.38 16.11
CA LEU A 183 4.37 6.76 15.74
C LEU A 183 3.97 7.45 17.02
N MET A 184 4.78 8.42 17.44
CA MET A 184 4.52 9.10 18.69
C MET A 184 3.13 9.69 18.62
N LEU A 185 2.37 9.51 19.71
CA LEU A 185 1.06 10.13 19.82
C LEU A 185 1.24 11.64 19.64
N PRO A 186 0.42 12.29 18.81
CA PRO A 186 0.42 13.74 18.74
C PRO A 186 0.12 14.33 20.13
N GLU A 187 0.61 15.53 20.40
CA GLU A 187 0.26 16.25 21.63
C GLU A 187 -1.26 16.52 21.70
N LYS A 188 -1.89 16.68 20.53
CA LYS A 188 -3.34 16.81 20.38
C LYS A 188 -4.03 15.45 20.55
N PRO A 189 -5.27 15.43 21.08
CA PRO A 189 -6.16 14.28 20.92
C PRO A 189 -6.17 13.80 19.47
N SER A 190 -6.08 12.49 19.25
CA SER A 190 -5.90 11.92 17.92
C SER A 190 -6.86 10.76 17.68
N ILE A 191 -7.46 10.71 16.49
CA ILE A 191 -8.47 9.72 16.13
C ILE A 191 -8.23 9.12 14.74
N ALA A 192 -8.51 7.84 14.59
CA ALA A 192 -8.77 7.20 13.31
C ALA A 192 -10.21 6.68 13.27
N VAL A 193 -10.88 6.83 12.13
CA VAL A 193 -12.19 6.20 11.88
C VAL A 193 -11.99 5.03 10.93
N LEU A 194 -12.26 3.82 11.41
CA LEU A 194 -12.16 2.61 10.61
C LEU A 194 -13.36 2.46 9.67
N PRO A 195 -13.22 1.69 8.57
CA PRO A 195 -14.34 1.34 7.71
C PRO A 195 -15.44 0.66 8.52
N PHE A 196 -16.68 1.10 8.34
CA PHE A 196 -17.83 0.51 9.02
C PHE A 196 -18.28 -0.75 8.28
N ASP A 197 -18.71 -1.76 9.03
CA ASP A 197 -19.25 -2.98 8.47
C ASP A 197 -20.59 -2.70 7.76
N ASN A 198 -20.72 -3.16 6.51
CA ASN A 198 -22.00 -3.12 5.80
C ASN A 198 -22.88 -4.30 6.23
N MET A 199 -23.90 -4.02 7.04
CA MET A 199 -24.87 -5.01 7.52
C MET A 199 -26.18 -5.01 6.72
N SER A 200 -26.20 -4.41 5.53
CA SER A 200 -27.39 -4.23 4.69
C SER A 200 -27.74 -5.45 3.83
N GLY A 201 -26.92 -6.50 3.84
CA GLY A 201 -27.14 -7.75 3.10
C GLY A 201 -26.85 -7.68 1.59
N ASP A 202 -26.72 -6.47 1.04
CA ASP A 202 -26.38 -6.20 -0.36
C ASP A 202 -24.93 -5.69 -0.49
N PRO A 203 -24.01 -6.46 -1.10
CA PRO A 203 -22.63 -6.05 -1.34
C PRO A 203 -22.49 -4.79 -2.21
N GLU A 204 -23.46 -4.51 -3.10
CA GLU A 204 -23.44 -3.30 -3.93
C GLU A 204 -23.60 -2.03 -3.08
N GLN A 205 -24.09 -2.13 -1.84
CA GLN A 205 -24.20 -0.99 -0.92
C GLN A 205 -22.92 -0.72 -0.12
N GLY A 206 -21.83 -1.45 -0.40
CA GLY A 206 -20.54 -1.23 0.27
C GLY A 206 -19.98 0.19 0.05
N TYR A 207 -20.26 0.83 -1.10
CA TYR A 207 -19.85 2.21 -1.34
C TYR A 207 -20.59 3.22 -0.46
N PHE A 208 -21.82 2.90 -0.04
CA PHE A 208 -22.62 3.77 0.83
C PHE A 208 -22.02 3.84 2.23
N ALA A 209 -21.71 2.68 2.84
CA ALA A 209 -21.02 2.62 4.11
C ALA A 209 -19.65 3.33 4.05
N ASP A 210 -18.90 3.12 2.96
CA ASP A 210 -17.61 3.80 2.73
C ASP A 210 -17.74 5.32 2.61
N GLY A 211 -18.79 5.80 1.94
CA GLY A 211 -19.09 7.24 1.79
C GLY A 211 -19.48 7.87 3.12
N MET A 212 -20.28 7.17 3.94
CA MET A 212 -20.65 7.66 5.28
C MET A 212 -19.44 7.82 6.19
N VAL A 213 -18.52 6.86 6.19
CA VAL A 213 -17.28 6.96 6.97
C VAL A 213 -16.40 8.11 6.47
N GLU A 214 -16.35 8.34 5.15
CA GLU A 214 -15.62 9.48 4.58
C GLU A 214 -16.16 10.82 5.06
N GLU A 215 -17.47 10.97 5.16
CA GLU A 215 -18.09 12.18 5.69
C GLU A 215 -17.84 12.35 7.19
N ILE A 216 -17.89 11.27 7.98
CA ILE A 216 -17.52 11.33 9.41
C ILE A 216 -16.07 11.79 9.57
N ILE A 217 -15.13 11.24 8.79
CA ILE A 217 -13.72 11.67 8.80
C ILE A 217 -13.61 13.14 8.41
N THR A 218 -14.35 13.57 7.39
CA THR A 218 -14.36 14.94 6.88
C THR A 218 -14.90 15.93 7.92
N ALA A 219 -16.01 15.59 8.58
CA ALA A 219 -16.62 16.38 9.63
C ALA A 219 -15.73 16.47 10.87
N LEU A 220 -15.12 15.35 11.30
CA LEU A 220 -14.13 15.34 12.38
C LEU A 220 -12.88 16.17 12.02
N SER A 221 -12.44 16.14 10.76
CA SER A 221 -11.24 16.87 10.30
C SER A 221 -11.38 18.39 10.46
N ARG A 222 -12.60 18.93 10.41
CA ARG A 222 -12.85 20.37 10.64
C ARG A 222 -12.54 20.82 12.07
N THR A 223 -12.39 19.87 13.00
CA THR A 223 -12.10 20.09 14.41
C THR A 223 -10.60 20.32 14.61
N ARG A 224 -10.16 21.58 14.79
CA ARG A 224 -8.71 21.94 14.70
C ARG A 224 -7.84 21.44 15.85
N TRP A 225 -8.44 21.19 17.01
CA TRP A 225 -7.77 20.67 18.19
C TRP A 225 -7.62 19.15 18.17
N LEU A 226 -8.33 18.47 17.25
CA LEU A 226 -8.25 17.05 17.02
C LEU A 226 -7.24 16.78 15.89
N PHE A 227 -6.45 15.72 16.01
CA PHE A 227 -5.61 15.19 14.94
C PHE A 227 -6.31 13.98 14.31
N VAL A 228 -6.68 14.08 13.03
CA VAL A 228 -7.49 13.03 12.36
C VAL A 228 -6.64 12.31 11.33
N ILE A 229 -6.63 10.97 11.39
CA ILE A 229 -5.98 10.13 10.38
C ILE A 229 -6.78 10.13 9.10
N ALA A 230 -6.07 10.28 7.98
CA ALA A 230 -6.66 10.28 6.66
C ALA A 230 -7.30 8.93 6.33
N ARG A 231 -8.42 9.00 5.60
CA ARG A 231 -9.19 7.88 5.08
C ARG A 231 -8.33 6.75 4.52
N ASN A 232 -7.42 7.09 3.61
CA ASN A 232 -6.62 6.10 2.89
C ASN A 232 -5.87 5.15 3.83
N SER A 233 -5.37 5.68 4.95
CA SER A 233 -4.70 4.86 5.95
C SER A 233 -5.68 4.00 6.73
N SER A 234 -6.80 4.55 7.19
CA SER A 234 -7.83 3.78 7.91
C SER A 234 -8.45 2.68 7.05
N PHE A 235 -8.64 2.92 5.76
CA PHE A 235 -9.29 1.98 4.85
C PHE A 235 -8.43 0.78 4.49
N THR A 236 -7.14 0.78 4.83
CA THR A 236 -6.28 -0.41 4.72
C THR A 236 -6.74 -1.57 5.60
N TYR A 237 -7.52 -1.28 6.65
CA TYR A 237 -8.08 -2.27 7.57
C TYR A 237 -9.43 -2.83 7.10
N LYS A 238 -9.98 -2.36 5.97
CA LYS A 238 -11.28 -2.82 5.47
C LYS A 238 -11.30 -4.33 5.25
N GLY A 239 -12.31 -5.01 5.79
CA GLY A 239 -12.50 -6.46 5.65
C GLY A 239 -11.48 -7.30 6.40
N ARG A 240 -10.75 -6.73 7.37
CA ARG A 240 -9.80 -7.44 8.23
C ARG A 240 -10.32 -7.48 9.65
N ALA A 241 -10.11 -8.60 10.35
CA ALA A 241 -10.20 -8.60 11.80
C ALA A 241 -8.99 -7.85 12.37
N VAL A 242 -9.23 -6.82 13.19
CA VAL A 242 -8.16 -5.93 13.67
C VAL A 242 -8.15 -5.83 15.19
N ASP A 243 -6.96 -5.86 15.79
CA ASP A 243 -6.75 -5.43 17.17
C ASP A 243 -6.66 -3.91 17.21
N ILE A 244 -7.59 -3.25 17.89
CA ILE A 244 -7.64 -1.79 18.01
C ILE A 244 -6.37 -1.22 18.64
N LYS A 245 -5.71 -1.97 19.54
CA LYS A 245 -4.42 -1.53 20.11
C LYS A 245 -3.31 -1.52 19.07
N GLN A 246 -3.36 -2.46 18.12
CA GLN A 246 -2.43 -2.49 16.98
C GLN A 246 -2.71 -1.32 16.04
N VAL A 247 -3.97 -1.09 15.67
CA VAL A 247 -4.39 0.05 14.84
C VAL A 247 -3.90 1.37 15.44
N GLY A 248 -4.10 1.57 16.74
CA GLY A 248 -3.63 2.77 17.44
C GLY A 248 -2.10 2.96 17.38
N ARG A 249 -1.32 1.88 17.46
CA ARG A 249 0.15 1.93 17.33
C ARG A 249 0.61 2.20 15.90
N GLU A 250 0.00 1.56 14.92
CA GLU A 250 0.38 1.66 13.50
C GLU A 250 0.01 3.02 12.90
N LEU A 251 -1.15 3.56 13.28
CA LEU A 251 -1.60 4.88 12.85
C LEU A 251 -1.08 6.01 13.77
N GLY A 252 -0.58 5.67 14.95
CA GLY A 252 -0.14 6.62 15.96
C GLY A 252 -1.28 7.48 16.48
N VAL A 253 -2.41 6.86 16.84
CA VAL A 253 -3.60 7.56 17.37
C VAL A 253 -3.99 7.03 18.73
N ARG A 254 -4.59 7.91 19.53
CA ARG A 254 -5.12 7.56 20.85
C ARG A 254 -6.50 6.93 20.76
N TYR A 255 -7.35 7.41 19.88
CA TYR A 255 -8.73 6.97 19.75
C TYR A 255 -8.98 6.30 18.41
N VAL A 256 -9.84 5.28 18.42
CA VAL A 256 -10.33 4.63 17.20
C VAL A 256 -11.85 4.59 17.26
N LEU A 257 -12.49 5.04 16.18
CA LEU A 257 -13.92 4.91 15.96
C LEU A 257 -14.17 3.76 14.98
N GLU A 258 -14.95 2.77 15.41
CA GLU A 258 -15.42 1.67 14.58
C GLU A 258 -16.95 1.57 14.64
N GLY A 259 -17.55 0.81 13.73
CA GLY A 259 -19.00 0.79 13.63
C GLY A 259 -19.55 -0.05 12.49
N SER A 260 -20.86 0.06 12.30
CA SER A 260 -21.58 -0.60 11.22
C SER A 260 -22.69 0.29 10.67
N VAL A 261 -22.99 0.08 9.40
CA VAL A 261 -24.12 0.73 8.69
C VAL A 261 -25.07 -0.36 8.22
N ARG A 262 -26.35 -0.17 8.51
CA ARG A 262 -27.43 -0.99 7.97
C ARG A 262 -28.43 -0.10 7.25
N LYS A 263 -28.55 -0.27 5.95
CA LYS A 263 -29.58 0.35 5.11
C LYS A 263 -30.67 -0.68 4.81
N ALA A 264 -31.93 -0.32 5.04
CA ALA A 264 -33.09 -1.13 4.72
C ALA A 264 -34.17 -0.24 4.10
N ALA A 265 -34.34 -0.36 2.78
CA ALA A 265 -35.21 0.52 1.98
C ALA A 265 -34.87 2.01 2.22
N SER A 266 -35.79 2.77 2.82
CA SER A 266 -35.61 4.18 3.15
C SER A 266 -34.97 4.42 4.51
N ARG A 267 -34.75 3.41 5.36
CA ARG A 267 -34.17 3.61 6.70
C ARG A 267 -32.69 3.29 6.76
N VAL A 268 -31.97 4.07 7.55
CA VAL A 268 -30.55 3.89 7.84
C VAL A 268 -30.35 3.80 9.35
N ARG A 269 -29.59 2.78 9.77
CA ARG A 269 -29.06 2.66 11.13
C ARG A 269 -27.55 2.71 11.10
N ILE A 270 -26.97 3.61 11.88
CA ILE A 270 -25.53 3.71 12.13
C ILE A 270 -25.28 3.26 13.55
N THR A 271 -24.34 2.35 13.77
CA THR A 271 -23.82 2.03 15.10
C THR A 271 -22.35 2.44 15.16
N GLY A 272 -21.96 3.16 16.21
CA GLY A 272 -20.58 3.63 16.38
C GLY A 272 -20.06 3.35 17.78
N GLN A 273 -18.77 3.05 17.89
CA GLN A 273 -18.07 2.86 19.16
C GLN A 273 -16.72 3.57 19.14
N LEU A 274 -16.44 4.33 20.18
CA LEU A 274 -15.18 5.04 20.39
C LEU A 274 -14.34 4.30 21.43
N ILE A 275 -13.13 3.91 21.05
CA ILE A 275 -12.22 3.09 21.85
C ILE A 275 -10.92 3.85 22.09
N ASP A 276 -10.43 3.85 23.33
CA ASP A 276 -9.06 4.28 23.63
C ASP A 276 -8.09 3.16 23.22
N ALA A 277 -7.35 3.36 22.14
CA ALA A 277 -6.46 2.38 21.54
C ALA A 277 -5.18 2.13 22.36
N THR A 278 -4.91 2.92 23.41
CA THR A 278 -3.78 2.67 24.32
C THR A 278 -4.14 1.64 25.39
N THR A 279 -5.38 1.70 25.88
CA THR A 279 -5.86 0.85 26.98
C THR A 279 -6.76 -0.29 26.51
N GLY A 280 -7.47 -0.10 25.39
CA GLY A 280 -8.55 -0.94 24.89
C GLY A 280 -9.91 -0.65 25.53
N ALA A 281 -10.04 0.46 26.28
CA ALA A 281 -11.29 0.81 26.94
C ALA A 281 -12.30 1.38 25.94
N HIS A 282 -13.55 0.89 25.98
CA HIS A 282 -14.68 1.50 25.27
C HIS A 282 -15.11 2.75 26.03
N LEU A 283 -14.98 3.92 25.39
CA LEU A 283 -15.31 5.21 25.98
C LEU A 283 -16.75 5.62 25.71
N TRP A 284 -17.27 5.22 24.54
CA TRP A 284 -18.62 5.55 24.10
C TRP A 284 -19.09 4.53 23.06
N ALA A 285 -20.39 4.24 23.06
CA ALA A 285 -21.04 3.41 22.07
C ALA A 285 -22.51 3.86 21.95
N ASP A 286 -22.99 4.04 20.73
CA ASP A 286 -24.38 4.47 20.49
C ASP A 286 -24.89 4.01 19.11
N HIS A 287 -26.19 4.16 18.89
CA HIS A 287 -26.82 3.94 17.59
C HIS A 287 -27.71 5.12 17.19
N PHE A 288 -27.75 5.37 15.88
CA PHE A 288 -28.51 6.44 15.27
C PHE A 288 -29.42 5.85 14.20
N ASP A 289 -30.70 6.21 14.26
CA ASP A 289 -31.75 5.71 13.39
C ASP A 289 -32.43 6.88 12.69
N GLY A 290 -32.59 6.81 11.37
CA GLY A 290 -33.35 7.81 10.62
C GLY A 290 -33.67 7.36 9.20
N GLU A 291 -34.28 8.26 8.44
CA GLU A 291 -34.56 8.03 7.03
C GLU A 291 -33.31 8.37 6.18
N LEU A 292 -33.22 7.80 4.98
CA LEU A 292 -32.10 7.95 4.05
C LEU A 292 -31.96 9.39 3.56
N GLU A 293 -33.08 10.12 3.49
CA GLU A 293 -33.13 11.53 3.15
C GLU A 293 -32.44 12.40 4.23
N ASP A 294 -32.45 11.93 5.48
CA ASP A 294 -31.85 12.60 6.64
C ASP A 294 -30.44 12.08 6.97
N VAL A 295 -29.79 11.34 6.05
CA VAL A 295 -28.49 10.68 6.29
C VAL A 295 -27.39 11.66 6.74
N PHE A 296 -27.46 12.91 6.29
CA PHE A 296 -26.52 13.96 6.71
C PHE A 296 -26.75 14.40 8.16
N GLU A 297 -28.00 14.44 8.63
CA GLU A 297 -28.30 14.76 10.03
C GLU A 297 -27.84 13.63 10.95
N LEU A 298 -28.04 12.38 10.53
CA LEU A 298 -27.53 11.21 11.24
C LEU A 298 -25.99 11.23 11.34
N GLN A 299 -25.30 11.56 10.24
CA GLN A 299 -23.85 11.69 10.22
C GLN A 299 -23.37 12.83 11.14
N GLU A 300 -24.04 13.98 11.14
CA GLU A 300 -23.73 15.09 12.04
C GLU A 300 -23.88 14.69 13.51
N GLU A 301 -24.95 13.95 13.82
CA GLU A 301 -25.21 13.48 15.17
C GLU A 301 -24.14 12.50 15.67
N VAL A 302 -23.68 11.58 14.80
CA VAL A 302 -22.53 10.71 15.09
C VAL A 302 -21.30 11.54 15.38
N THR A 303 -20.94 12.50 14.50
CA THR A 303 -19.76 13.34 14.69
C THR A 303 -19.83 14.13 16.00
N ARG A 304 -20.97 14.75 16.32
CA ARG A 304 -21.18 15.52 17.56
C ARG A 304 -21.01 14.62 18.79
N SER A 305 -21.58 13.42 18.76
CA SER A 305 -21.50 12.46 19.87
C SER A 305 -20.06 11.99 20.10
N VAL A 306 -19.33 11.68 19.02
CA VAL A 306 -17.91 11.30 19.08
C VAL A 306 -17.05 12.46 19.62
N VAL A 307 -17.24 13.68 19.11
CA VAL A 307 -16.52 14.87 19.59
C VAL A 307 -16.81 15.13 21.08
N GLY A 308 -18.08 15.02 21.49
CA GLY A 308 -18.50 15.16 22.88
C GLY A 308 -17.90 14.10 23.80
N ALA A 309 -17.71 12.86 23.30
CA ALA A 309 -17.06 11.79 24.04
C ALA A 309 -15.54 12.02 24.22
N ILE A 310 -14.86 12.61 23.22
CA ILE A 310 -13.40 12.87 23.26
C ILE A 310 -13.07 14.10 24.12
N ALA A 311 -13.82 15.18 23.97
CA ALA A 311 -13.57 16.44 24.68
C ALA A 311 -14.88 17.09 25.14
N PRO A 312 -15.49 16.61 26.24
CA PRO A 312 -16.79 17.08 26.72
C PRO A 312 -16.85 18.55 27.16
N LYS A 313 -15.75 19.31 27.08
CA LYS A 313 -15.63 20.70 27.56
C LYS A 313 -15.31 21.73 26.47
N LEU A 314 -15.50 21.44 25.17
CA LEU A 314 -15.04 22.34 24.10
C LEU A 314 -16.13 23.10 23.31
N GLU A 315 -15.70 24.23 22.76
CA GLU A 315 -16.44 25.35 22.16
C GLU A 315 -17.47 24.96 21.07
N GLN A 316 -18.71 25.43 21.24
CA GLN A 316 -19.79 25.34 20.24
C GLN A 316 -19.37 25.90 18.86
N ALA A 317 -18.42 26.83 18.79
CA ALA A 317 -17.93 27.42 17.54
C ALA A 317 -17.19 26.43 16.61
N GLU A 318 -16.56 25.37 17.15
CA GLU A 318 -15.93 24.32 16.33
C GLU A 318 -16.97 23.28 15.85
N ILE A 319 -18.03 23.03 16.64
CA ILE A 319 -19.18 22.20 16.24
C ILE A 319 -19.95 22.89 15.10
N GLU A 320 -20.17 24.21 15.17
CA GLU A 320 -20.87 24.96 14.11
C GLU A 320 -20.10 24.96 12.78
N ARG A 321 -18.75 24.89 12.80
CA ARG A 321 -17.94 24.77 11.57
C ARG A 321 -18.02 23.38 10.93
N ALA A 322 -18.28 22.34 11.72
CA ALA A 322 -18.51 21.00 11.20
C ALA A 322 -19.82 20.89 10.39
N LYS A 323 -20.76 21.83 10.54
CA LYS A 323 -22.12 21.84 9.95
C LYS A 323 -22.22 22.11 8.45
N ARG A 324 -21.14 22.44 7.74
CA ARG A 324 -21.22 22.78 6.31
C ARG A 324 -21.41 21.52 5.44
N LYS A 325 -22.60 21.32 4.91
CA LYS A 325 -22.88 20.26 3.92
C LYS A 325 -22.17 20.61 2.59
N PRO A 326 -21.59 19.63 1.87
CA PRO A 326 -20.96 19.89 0.56
C PRO A 326 -21.96 20.31 -0.52
N THR A 327 -23.21 19.84 -0.43
CA THR A 327 -24.35 20.15 -1.32
C THR A 327 -25.68 19.82 -0.60
N GLU A 328 -26.79 20.41 -1.04
CA GLU A 328 -28.16 20.05 -0.63
C GLU A 328 -28.84 19.07 -1.62
N HIS A 329 -28.21 18.76 -2.76
CA HIS A 329 -28.77 17.91 -3.82
C HIS A 329 -28.23 16.46 -3.73
N LEU A 330 -29.08 15.53 -3.28
CA LEU A 330 -28.71 14.12 -3.06
C LEU A 330 -28.21 13.41 -4.33
N ASP A 331 -28.82 13.67 -5.49
CA ASP A 331 -28.40 13.06 -6.76
C ASP A 331 -27.03 13.57 -7.23
N ALA A 332 -26.75 14.87 -7.06
CA ALA A 332 -25.44 15.45 -7.36
C ALA A 332 -24.37 14.83 -6.45
N TYR A 333 -24.72 14.60 -5.19
CA TYR A 333 -23.85 13.98 -4.21
C TYR A 333 -23.56 12.49 -4.49
N ASP A 334 -24.54 11.69 -4.93
CA ASP A 334 -24.29 10.30 -5.36
C ASP A 334 -23.28 10.24 -6.50
N TYR A 335 -23.45 11.08 -7.52
CA TYR A 335 -22.49 11.17 -8.63
C TYR A 335 -21.09 11.58 -8.17
N TYR A 336 -21.00 12.52 -7.23
CA TYR A 336 -19.73 12.93 -6.64
C TYR A 336 -19.03 11.77 -5.92
N LEU A 337 -19.74 11.03 -5.06
CA LEU A 337 -19.17 9.87 -4.34
C LEU A 337 -18.71 8.76 -5.29
N ARG A 338 -19.50 8.47 -6.33
CA ARG A 338 -19.12 7.51 -7.39
C ARG A 338 -17.88 7.98 -8.15
N GLY A 339 -17.77 9.29 -8.39
CA GLY A 339 -16.59 9.91 -8.99
C GLY A 339 -15.33 9.68 -8.14
N ILE A 340 -15.41 9.92 -6.83
CA ILE A 340 -14.32 9.65 -5.88
C ILE A 340 -13.91 8.18 -5.91
N ALA A 341 -14.89 7.26 -5.81
CA ALA A 341 -14.64 5.82 -5.83
C ALA A 341 -13.94 5.36 -7.12
N SER A 342 -14.33 5.92 -8.27
CA SER A 342 -13.66 5.68 -9.55
C SER A 342 -12.22 6.22 -9.56
N LEU A 343 -12.01 7.40 -9.00
CA LEU A 343 -10.69 8.05 -9.01
C LEU A 343 -9.64 7.31 -8.18
N HIS A 344 -10.04 6.61 -7.12
CA HIS A 344 -9.14 5.79 -6.30
C HIS A 344 -8.37 4.71 -7.08
N GLN A 345 -8.87 4.29 -8.25
CA GLN A 345 -8.17 3.30 -9.09
C GLN A 345 -6.98 3.89 -9.86
N LEU A 346 -6.90 5.23 -10.01
CA LEU A 346 -5.80 5.97 -10.65
C LEU A 346 -5.34 5.40 -12.02
N THR A 347 -6.30 5.03 -12.87
CA THR A 347 -6.03 4.61 -14.25
C THR A 347 -6.54 5.66 -15.24
N ARG A 348 -6.05 5.63 -16.48
CA ARG A 348 -6.55 6.50 -17.56
C ARG A 348 -8.07 6.38 -17.73
N LYS A 349 -8.59 5.15 -17.71
CA LYS A 349 -10.03 4.86 -17.86
C LYS A 349 -10.82 5.33 -16.63
N SER A 350 -10.35 5.03 -15.43
CA SER A 350 -11.07 5.38 -14.20
C SER A 350 -11.07 6.89 -13.93
N THR A 351 -10.01 7.59 -14.33
CA THR A 351 -9.93 9.07 -14.27
C THR A 351 -10.89 9.72 -15.26
N ALA A 352 -11.00 9.18 -16.49
CA ALA A 352 -11.96 9.67 -17.47
C ALA A 352 -13.42 9.45 -17.01
N ASN A 353 -13.71 8.29 -16.41
CA ASN A 353 -15.01 8.00 -15.83
C ASN A 353 -15.32 8.93 -14.63
N ALA A 354 -14.36 9.14 -13.73
CA ALA A 354 -14.52 10.05 -12.60
C ALA A 354 -14.85 11.48 -13.06
N LEU A 355 -14.16 11.99 -14.09
CA LEU A 355 -14.42 13.31 -14.66
C LEU A 355 -15.86 13.44 -15.19
N GLN A 356 -16.38 12.41 -15.88
CA GLN A 356 -17.78 12.40 -16.34
C GLN A 356 -18.77 12.43 -15.17
N LEU A 357 -18.48 11.70 -14.09
CA LEU A 357 -19.33 11.68 -12.88
C LEU A 357 -19.32 13.04 -12.18
N PHE A 358 -18.16 13.70 -12.07
CA PHE A 358 -18.09 15.05 -11.51
C PHE A 358 -18.81 16.09 -12.38
N TYR A 359 -18.77 15.97 -13.70
CA TYR A 359 -19.58 16.83 -14.58
C TYR A 359 -21.08 16.65 -14.37
N LYS A 360 -21.55 15.40 -14.17
CA LYS A 360 -22.96 15.16 -13.82
C LYS A 360 -23.34 15.77 -12.47
N ALA A 361 -22.46 15.66 -11.48
CA ALA A 361 -22.66 16.32 -10.19
C ALA A 361 -22.77 17.85 -10.34
N ILE A 362 -21.92 18.46 -11.17
CA ILE A 362 -21.96 19.90 -11.48
C ILE A 362 -23.22 20.31 -12.28
N GLU A 363 -23.69 19.46 -13.19
CA GLU A 363 -24.92 19.72 -13.96
C GLU A 363 -26.14 19.74 -13.05
N LEU A 364 -26.19 18.83 -12.08
CA LEU A 364 -27.27 18.72 -11.09
C LEU A 364 -27.19 19.78 -10.00
N ASP A 365 -25.98 20.17 -9.60
CA ASP A 365 -25.74 21.27 -8.66
C ASP A 365 -24.58 22.17 -9.13
N PRO A 366 -24.89 23.27 -9.84
CA PRO A 366 -23.89 24.23 -10.30
C PRO A 366 -23.17 25.02 -9.19
N GLU A 367 -23.61 24.92 -7.93
CA GLU A 367 -22.95 25.55 -6.78
C GLU A 367 -22.05 24.57 -6.01
N PHE A 368 -21.97 23.30 -6.43
CA PHE A 368 -21.20 22.26 -5.77
C PHE A 368 -19.68 22.42 -5.98
N ALA A 369 -19.07 23.35 -5.23
CA ALA A 369 -17.66 23.74 -5.33
C ALA A 369 -16.68 22.57 -5.32
N SER A 370 -16.91 21.59 -4.45
CA SER A 370 -16.06 20.40 -4.33
C SER A 370 -16.08 19.52 -5.59
N ALA A 371 -17.19 19.46 -6.34
CA ALA A 371 -17.25 18.74 -7.61
C ALA A 371 -16.39 19.42 -8.69
N TYR A 372 -16.39 20.75 -8.75
CA TYR A 372 -15.47 21.51 -9.61
C TYR A 372 -14.01 21.25 -9.24
N GLY A 373 -13.68 21.26 -7.95
CA GLY A 373 -12.33 20.96 -7.46
C GLY A 373 -11.87 19.56 -7.85
N MET A 374 -12.73 18.55 -7.70
CA MET A 374 -12.40 17.18 -8.09
C MET A 374 -12.29 16.99 -9.61
N ALA A 375 -13.12 17.69 -10.40
CA ALA A 375 -12.98 17.71 -11.86
C ALA A 375 -11.64 18.34 -12.30
N ALA A 376 -11.23 19.45 -11.68
CA ALA A 376 -9.93 20.06 -11.92
C ALA A 376 -8.77 19.15 -11.48
N TRP A 377 -8.95 18.40 -10.39
CA TRP A 377 -7.98 17.41 -9.93
C TRP A 377 -7.79 16.23 -10.91
N CYS A 378 -8.83 15.82 -11.64
CA CYS A 378 -8.66 14.86 -12.73
C CYS A 378 -7.67 15.37 -13.80
N ALA A 379 -7.64 16.67 -14.08
CA ALA A 379 -6.69 17.25 -15.03
C ALA A 379 -5.25 17.21 -14.51
N VAL A 380 -5.04 17.41 -13.20
CA VAL A 380 -3.73 17.27 -12.55
C VAL A 380 -3.19 15.84 -12.75
N ILE A 381 -3.99 14.82 -12.46
CA ILE A 381 -3.62 13.41 -12.66
C ILE A 381 -3.29 13.15 -14.13
N ARG A 382 -4.11 13.66 -15.05
CA ARG A 382 -3.88 13.50 -16.49
C ARG A 382 -2.58 14.16 -16.95
N LYS A 383 -2.25 15.37 -16.48
CA LYS A 383 -0.98 16.04 -16.81
C LYS A 383 0.22 15.24 -16.31
N ALA A 384 0.23 14.88 -15.03
CA ALA A 384 1.35 14.16 -14.41
C ALA A 384 1.69 12.83 -15.10
N ASN A 385 0.66 12.15 -15.63
CA ASN A 385 0.81 10.88 -16.33
C ASN A 385 0.89 11.01 -17.87
N GLY A 386 0.89 12.23 -18.43
CA GLY A 386 0.94 12.43 -19.88
C GLY A 386 -0.32 11.98 -20.64
N TRP A 387 -1.47 11.95 -19.98
CA TRP A 387 -2.74 11.49 -20.57
C TRP A 387 -3.57 12.60 -21.24
N MET A 388 -3.11 13.85 -21.19
CA MET A 388 -3.74 14.97 -21.89
C MET A 388 -3.56 14.82 -23.40
N THR A 389 -4.63 15.08 -24.16
CA THR A 389 -4.68 14.97 -25.61
C THR A 389 -4.70 16.34 -26.29
N ASP A 390 -5.47 17.30 -25.78
CA ASP A 390 -5.45 18.69 -26.23
C ASP A 390 -5.07 19.57 -25.04
N ARG A 391 -3.77 19.78 -24.86
CA ARG A 391 -3.26 20.49 -23.69
C ARG A 391 -3.76 21.91 -23.60
N LYS A 392 -3.92 22.60 -24.73
CA LYS A 392 -4.36 24.00 -24.73
C LYS A 392 -5.81 24.08 -24.27
N GLN A 393 -6.68 23.25 -24.83
CA GLN A 393 -8.08 23.22 -24.45
C GLN A 393 -8.28 22.71 -23.02
N GLU A 394 -7.61 21.61 -22.66
CA GLU A 394 -7.72 21.02 -21.33
C GLU A 394 -7.15 21.95 -20.24
N THR A 395 -6.07 22.70 -20.50
CA THR A 395 -5.56 23.71 -19.55
C THR A 395 -6.56 24.86 -19.36
N ALA A 396 -7.16 25.37 -20.43
CA ALA A 396 -8.18 26.42 -20.34
C ALA A 396 -9.43 25.95 -19.57
N GLU A 397 -9.87 24.72 -19.81
CA GLU A 397 -10.99 24.14 -19.05
C GLU A 397 -10.62 23.90 -17.59
N THR A 398 -9.39 23.47 -17.32
CA THR A 398 -8.88 23.31 -15.95
C THR A 398 -8.87 24.64 -15.20
N GLU A 399 -8.43 25.72 -15.85
CA GLU A 399 -8.48 27.07 -15.28
C GLU A 399 -9.92 27.47 -14.92
N ARG A 400 -10.88 27.26 -15.84
CA ARG A 400 -12.30 27.53 -15.60
C ARG A 400 -12.84 26.75 -14.39
N LEU A 401 -12.59 25.45 -14.33
CA LEU A 401 -13.03 24.58 -13.24
C LEU A 401 -12.39 24.98 -11.90
N ALA A 402 -11.09 25.23 -11.90
CA ALA A 402 -10.34 25.57 -10.69
C ALA A 402 -10.77 26.94 -10.13
N LEU A 403 -10.95 27.95 -10.99
CA LEU A 403 -11.46 29.26 -10.59
C LEU A 403 -12.87 29.17 -10.04
N LYS A 404 -13.75 28.33 -10.63
CA LYS A 404 -15.08 28.07 -10.07
C LYS A 404 -15.03 27.37 -8.71
N ALA A 405 -14.15 26.39 -8.55
CA ALA A 405 -13.97 25.69 -7.27
C ALA A 405 -13.58 26.65 -6.15
N VAL A 406 -12.61 27.54 -6.37
CA VAL A 406 -12.14 28.49 -5.34
C VAL A 406 -13.10 29.66 -5.10
N ASP A 407 -13.89 30.06 -6.11
CA ASP A 407 -14.87 31.14 -6.01
C ASP A 407 -16.13 30.71 -5.25
N LEU A 408 -16.66 29.53 -5.55
CA LEU A 408 -17.80 28.94 -4.86
C LEU A 408 -17.38 28.39 -3.48
N GLY A 409 -16.22 27.75 -3.43
CA GLY A 409 -15.68 27.06 -2.25
C GLY A 409 -14.82 27.94 -1.35
N ARG A 410 -15.16 29.22 -1.16
CA ARG A 410 -14.32 30.18 -0.40
C ARG A 410 -13.96 29.69 1.00
N ASP A 411 -14.82 28.89 1.59
CA ASP A 411 -14.58 28.30 2.90
C ASP A 411 -14.62 26.76 2.89
N ASP A 412 -14.46 26.16 1.72
CA ASP A 412 -14.31 24.72 1.53
C ASP A 412 -12.84 24.40 1.27
N ALA A 413 -12.19 23.79 2.26
CA ALA A 413 -10.78 23.43 2.18
C ALA A 413 -10.48 22.44 1.04
N ILE A 414 -11.42 21.54 0.69
CA ILE A 414 -11.23 20.58 -0.41
C ILE A 414 -11.27 21.32 -1.74
N ALA A 415 -12.28 22.16 -1.96
CA ALA A 415 -12.39 22.94 -3.19
C ALA A 415 -11.17 23.87 -3.38
N LEU A 416 -10.75 24.56 -2.31
CA LEU A 416 -9.57 25.42 -2.31
C LEU A 416 -8.28 24.65 -2.58
N SER A 417 -8.06 23.51 -1.90
CA SER A 417 -6.82 22.75 -2.09
C SER A 417 -6.73 22.19 -3.51
N ARG A 418 -7.82 21.61 -4.02
CA ARG A 418 -7.85 20.98 -5.35
C ARG A 418 -7.79 22.01 -6.47
N GLY A 419 -8.55 23.10 -6.36
CA GLY A 419 -8.50 24.22 -7.29
C GLY A 419 -7.13 24.90 -7.29
N GLY A 420 -6.56 25.15 -6.12
CA GLY A 420 -5.21 25.72 -5.99
C GLY A 420 -4.13 24.85 -6.63
N THR A 421 -4.16 23.53 -6.44
CA THR A 421 -3.23 22.62 -7.11
C THR A 421 -3.38 22.63 -8.62
N ALA A 422 -4.60 22.66 -9.13
CA ALA A 422 -4.85 22.71 -10.56
C ALA A 422 -4.35 24.02 -11.20
N LEU A 423 -4.56 25.17 -10.53
CA LEU A 423 -4.04 26.47 -10.94
C LEU A 423 -2.50 26.47 -11.01
N ALA A 424 -1.84 25.96 -9.96
CA ALA A 424 -0.39 25.89 -9.96
C ALA A 424 0.16 24.90 -11.00
N TYR A 425 -0.26 23.64 -10.92
CA TYR A 425 0.41 22.58 -11.65
C TYR A 425 -0.01 22.48 -13.11
N VAL A 426 -1.29 22.73 -13.44
CA VAL A 426 -1.78 22.62 -14.83
C VAL A 426 -1.70 23.95 -15.55
N VAL A 427 -2.22 25.02 -14.92
CA VAL A 427 -2.31 26.36 -15.53
C VAL A 427 -0.98 27.11 -15.45
N GLY A 428 -0.19 26.88 -14.39
CA GLY A 428 1.10 27.55 -14.18
C GLY A 428 1.03 28.78 -13.26
N ASP A 429 -0.13 29.07 -12.66
CA ASP A 429 -0.28 30.13 -11.66
C ASP A 429 0.07 29.61 -10.26
N ASN A 430 1.38 29.40 -10.04
CA ASN A 430 1.90 28.83 -8.80
C ASN A 430 1.63 29.70 -7.56
N ASN A 431 1.59 31.03 -7.73
CA ASN A 431 1.40 31.96 -6.62
C ASN A 431 -0.04 31.94 -6.11
N SER A 432 -1.03 32.05 -7.01
CA SER A 432 -2.44 31.93 -6.62
C SER A 432 -2.73 30.53 -6.09
N GLY A 433 -2.19 29.50 -6.75
CA GLY A 433 -2.34 28.11 -6.31
C GLY A 433 -1.85 27.90 -4.87
N ALA A 434 -0.63 28.37 -4.57
CA ALA A 434 -0.09 28.34 -3.21
C ALA A 434 -0.99 29.05 -2.18
N ALA A 435 -1.46 30.25 -2.50
CA ALA A 435 -2.29 31.05 -1.58
C ALA A 435 -3.62 30.35 -1.25
N PHE A 436 -4.25 29.70 -2.24
CA PHE A 436 -5.47 28.92 -2.00
C PHE A 436 -5.22 27.69 -1.13
N ILE A 437 -4.09 27.01 -1.31
CA ILE A 437 -3.72 25.87 -0.45
C ILE A 437 -3.42 26.34 0.98
N ASP A 438 -2.73 27.46 1.17
CA ASP A 438 -2.48 28.01 2.50
C ASP A 438 -3.80 28.35 3.21
N ARG A 439 -4.77 28.91 2.48
CA ARG A 439 -6.12 29.13 3.01
C ARG A 439 -6.82 27.81 3.34
N ALA A 440 -6.69 26.78 2.50
CA ALA A 440 -7.25 25.45 2.77
C ALA A 440 -6.67 24.85 4.06
N LEU A 441 -5.35 24.94 4.27
CA LEU A 441 -4.68 24.49 5.49
C LEU A 441 -5.11 25.29 6.72
N ALA A 442 -5.29 26.61 6.57
CA ALA A 442 -5.81 27.44 7.64
C ALA A 442 -7.27 27.11 8.01
N LEU A 443 -8.08 26.67 7.04
CA LEU A 443 -9.46 26.24 7.25
C LEU A 443 -9.53 24.85 7.89
N ASN A 444 -8.82 23.88 7.32
CA ASN A 444 -8.80 22.49 7.74
C ASN A 444 -7.35 21.96 7.83
N PRO A 445 -6.71 22.06 9.00
CA PRO A 445 -5.36 21.53 9.21
C PRO A 445 -5.30 20.00 9.23
N ASN A 446 -6.45 19.31 9.26
CA ASN A 446 -6.53 17.85 9.21
C ASN A 446 -6.71 17.30 7.78
N LEU A 447 -6.66 18.14 6.76
CA LEU A 447 -6.73 17.70 5.36
C LEU A 447 -5.35 17.26 4.86
N ALA A 448 -5.02 15.96 5.02
CA ALA A 448 -3.71 15.40 4.63
C ALA A 448 -3.32 15.68 3.17
N THR A 449 -4.30 15.70 2.26
CA THR A 449 -4.08 16.02 0.85
C THR A 449 -3.68 17.47 0.62
N ALA A 450 -4.18 18.42 1.41
CA ALA A 450 -3.75 19.81 1.33
C ALA A 450 -2.29 19.99 1.77
N TRP A 451 -1.82 19.22 2.76
CA TRP A 451 -0.40 19.19 3.15
C TRP A 451 0.48 18.61 2.06
N LEU A 452 0.05 17.51 1.41
CA LEU A 452 0.75 16.94 0.26
C LEU A 452 0.87 17.95 -0.89
N PHE A 453 -0.23 18.61 -1.26
CA PHE A 453 -0.22 19.58 -2.34
C PHE A 453 0.57 20.84 -2.00
N SER A 454 0.54 21.28 -0.75
CA SER A 454 1.42 22.35 -0.28
C SER A 454 2.88 21.93 -0.42
N GLY A 455 3.22 20.69 -0.06
CA GLY A 455 4.54 20.11 -0.28
C GLY A 455 5.00 20.19 -1.74
N TRP A 456 4.17 19.73 -2.67
CA TRP A 456 4.43 19.80 -4.11
C TRP A 456 4.66 21.24 -4.59
N ILE A 457 3.71 22.14 -4.36
CA ILE A 457 3.81 23.53 -4.84
C ILE A 457 5.02 24.25 -4.25
N ARG A 458 5.37 23.98 -2.98
CA ARG A 458 6.55 24.59 -2.35
C ARG A 458 7.85 24.10 -3.00
N ALA A 459 7.95 22.81 -3.35
CA ALA A 459 9.09 22.29 -4.10
C ALA A 459 9.17 22.96 -5.49
N ASP A 460 8.04 23.09 -6.18
CA ASP A 460 7.97 23.71 -7.51
C ASP A 460 8.36 25.19 -7.46
N LEU A 461 8.00 25.92 -6.39
CA LEU A 461 8.35 27.32 -6.14
C LEU A 461 9.78 27.54 -5.63
N GLY A 462 10.49 26.48 -5.26
CA GLY A 462 11.86 26.57 -4.71
C GLY A 462 11.98 26.61 -3.20
N ASP A 463 10.86 26.61 -2.46
CA ASP A 463 10.83 26.55 -1.00
C ASP A 463 10.90 25.09 -0.50
N THR A 464 12.06 24.47 -0.70
CA THR A 464 12.26 23.02 -0.47
C THR A 464 12.20 22.64 1.01
N GLU A 465 12.59 23.53 1.93
CA GLU A 465 12.51 23.27 3.38
C GLU A 465 11.05 23.23 3.87
N THR A 466 10.23 24.21 3.48
CA THR A 466 8.81 24.18 3.81
C THR A 466 8.13 22.99 3.16
N SER A 467 8.52 22.65 1.92
CA SER A 467 8.05 21.45 1.23
C SER A 467 8.28 20.19 2.07
N LEU A 468 9.53 19.91 2.50
CA LEU A 468 9.88 18.73 3.28
C LEU A 468 9.08 18.64 4.60
N ARG A 469 8.89 19.76 5.29
CA ARG A 469 8.09 19.83 6.52
C ARG A 469 6.61 19.53 6.27
N HIS A 470 6.04 20.06 5.19
CA HIS A 470 4.64 19.82 4.84
C HIS A 470 4.42 18.37 4.40
N LEU A 471 5.36 17.80 3.63
CA LEU A 471 5.32 16.40 3.22
C LEU A 471 5.47 15.45 4.40
N ALA A 472 6.35 15.75 5.36
CA ALA A 472 6.45 14.99 6.60
C ALA A 472 5.13 14.99 7.39
N THR A 473 4.42 16.13 7.40
CA THR A 473 3.09 16.23 8.02
C THR A 473 2.06 15.38 7.27
N ALA A 474 2.04 15.43 5.94
CA ALA A 474 1.15 14.60 5.11
C ALA A 474 1.37 13.09 5.36
N ILE A 475 2.63 12.64 5.37
CA ILE A 475 3.00 11.23 5.67
C ILE A 475 2.56 10.85 7.08
N ARG A 476 2.71 11.73 8.07
CA ARG A 476 2.29 11.47 9.44
C ARG A 476 0.77 11.31 9.57
N MET A 477 0.00 12.01 8.74
CA MET A 477 -1.47 11.96 8.74
C MET A 477 -2.04 10.77 7.96
N SER A 478 -1.28 10.24 7.00
CA SER A 478 -1.63 9.03 6.26
C SER A 478 -0.48 8.02 6.27
N PRO A 479 -0.10 7.47 7.43
CA PRO A 479 1.14 6.71 7.57
C PRO A 479 1.14 5.37 6.85
N VAL A 480 -0.02 4.79 6.52
CA VAL A 480 -0.15 3.50 5.81
C VAL A 480 -0.88 3.65 4.47
N ASP A 481 -0.86 4.86 3.88
CA ASP A 481 -1.55 5.16 2.62
C ASP A 481 -1.19 4.19 1.48
N PRO A 482 -2.15 3.57 0.77
CA PRO A 482 -1.87 2.81 -0.46
C PRO A 482 -1.21 3.64 -1.58
N LEU A 483 -1.33 4.97 -1.50
CA LEU A 483 -0.71 5.93 -2.42
C LEU A 483 0.56 6.57 -1.85
N MET A 484 1.17 5.95 -0.83
CA MET A 484 2.38 6.45 -0.18
C MET A 484 3.53 6.68 -1.18
N PHE A 485 3.62 5.90 -2.26
CA PHE A 485 4.57 6.13 -3.36
C PHE A 485 4.54 7.57 -3.89
N ASP A 486 3.39 8.23 -3.95
CA ASP A 486 3.27 9.61 -4.44
C ASP A 486 3.84 10.62 -3.44
N MET A 487 3.60 10.42 -2.14
CA MET A 487 4.20 11.25 -1.09
C MET A 487 5.71 11.05 -1.01
N GLN A 488 6.19 9.81 -1.16
CA GLN A 488 7.61 9.49 -1.22
C GLN A 488 8.28 10.13 -2.44
N ASN A 489 7.60 10.10 -3.59
CA ASN A 489 8.05 10.80 -4.80
C ASN A 489 8.15 12.32 -4.56
N ALA A 490 7.16 12.95 -3.94
CA ALA A 490 7.20 14.37 -3.60
C ALA A 490 8.42 14.73 -2.73
N VAL A 491 8.75 13.88 -1.74
CA VAL A 491 9.92 14.07 -0.88
C VAL A 491 11.21 13.93 -1.69
N ALA A 492 11.28 12.96 -2.60
CA ALA A 492 12.41 12.82 -3.51
C ALA A 492 12.63 14.07 -4.38
N VAL A 493 11.54 14.65 -4.91
CA VAL A 493 11.59 15.90 -5.69
C VAL A 493 12.11 17.07 -4.85
N ALA A 494 11.59 17.24 -3.63
CA ALA A 494 12.05 18.29 -2.73
C ALA A 494 13.55 18.17 -2.40
N HIS A 495 14.04 16.95 -2.17
CA HIS A 495 15.47 16.69 -1.96
C HIS A 495 16.32 16.96 -3.21
N LEU A 496 15.86 16.51 -4.39
CA LEU A 496 16.56 16.76 -5.65
C LEU A 496 16.73 18.27 -5.87
N PHE A 497 15.65 19.01 -5.72
CA PHE A 497 15.62 20.46 -5.87
C PHE A 497 16.41 21.19 -4.77
N ALA A 498 16.58 20.59 -3.59
CA ALA A 498 17.47 21.08 -2.55
C ALA A 498 18.96 20.72 -2.77
N GLY A 499 19.30 20.03 -3.88
CA GLY A 499 20.67 19.57 -4.16
C GLY A 499 21.12 18.37 -3.31
N ARG A 500 20.19 17.69 -2.62
CA ARG A 500 20.44 16.53 -1.75
C ARG A 500 20.23 15.24 -2.52
N PHE A 501 21.16 14.94 -3.42
CA PHE A 501 20.97 13.91 -4.44
C PHE A 501 20.87 12.49 -3.87
N GLU A 502 21.64 12.16 -2.83
CA GLU A 502 21.57 10.84 -2.20
C GLU A 502 20.25 10.61 -1.47
N GLU A 503 19.76 11.61 -0.74
CA GLU A 503 18.44 11.55 -0.11
C GLU A 503 17.32 11.48 -1.16
N ALA A 504 17.45 12.23 -2.26
CA ALA A 504 16.50 12.18 -3.37
C ALA A 504 16.45 10.78 -3.99
N SER A 505 17.61 10.15 -4.24
CA SER A 505 17.74 8.78 -4.71
C SER A 505 17.08 7.78 -3.75
N SER A 506 17.38 7.87 -2.46
CA SER A 506 16.80 6.98 -1.43
C SER A 506 15.27 7.07 -1.38
N TRP A 507 14.70 8.28 -1.42
CA TRP A 507 13.25 8.46 -1.42
C TRP A 507 12.59 8.02 -2.74
N ALA A 508 13.25 8.23 -3.87
CA ALA A 508 12.77 7.75 -5.17
C ALA A 508 12.76 6.21 -5.21
N GLU A 509 13.77 5.54 -4.65
CA GLU A 509 13.80 4.08 -4.53
C GLU A 509 12.65 3.54 -3.67
N ARG A 510 12.27 4.25 -2.59
CA ARG A 510 11.11 3.86 -1.78
C ARG A 510 9.82 3.93 -2.59
N SER A 511 9.62 5.04 -3.30
CA SER A 511 8.46 5.23 -4.20
C SER A 511 8.39 4.12 -5.25
N LEU A 512 9.51 3.83 -5.92
CA LEU A 512 9.57 2.81 -6.98
C LEU A 512 9.48 1.37 -6.44
N ARG A 513 9.85 1.12 -5.19
CA ARG A 513 9.63 -0.18 -4.55
C ARG A 513 8.14 -0.46 -4.34
N GLU A 514 7.37 0.57 -4.02
CA GLU A 514 5.91 0.46 -3.89
C GLU A 514 5.21 0.45 -5.27
N LYS A 515 5.69 1.26 -6.22
CA LYS A 515 5.14 1.34 -7.57
C LYS A 515 6.26 1.44 -8.65
N PRO A 516 6.78 0.30 -9.15
CA PRO A 516 7.95 0.25 -10.04
C PRO A 516 7.83 1.03 -11.35
N ASP A 517 6.63 1.13 -11.91
CA ASP A 517 6.38 1.78 -13.20
C ASP A 517 5.75 3.16 -13.07
N PHE A 518 5.95 3.83 -11.94
CA PHE A 518 5.44 5.17 -11.73
C PHE A 518 6.31 6.20 -12.47
N LEU A 519 5.90 6.56 -13.70
CA LEU A 519 6.61 7.47 -14.60
C LEU A 519 7.10 8.77 -13.95
N PRO A 520 6.30 9.51 -13.15
CA PRO A 520 6.79 10.67 -12.42
C PRO A 520 8.03 10.36 -11.57
N SER A 521 8.01 9.28 -10.79
CA SER A 521 9.13 8.93 -9.92
C SER A 521 10.35 8.41 -10.67
N LEU A 522 10.16 7.71 -11.80
CA LEU A 522 11.26 7.32 -12.67
C LEU A 522 12.04 8.54 -13.19
N ARG A 523 11.36 9.64 -13.57
CA ARG A 523 12.02 10.88 -14.04
C ARG A 523 12.96 11.46 -12.99
N PHE A 524 12.46 11.60 -11.77
CA PHE A 524 13.23 12.18 -10.67
C PHE A 524 14.31 11.22 -10.17
N ALA A 525 14.07 9.91 -10.18
CA ALA A 525 15.08 8.89 -9.85
C ALA A 525 16.27 8.94 -10.81
N ALA A 526 16.02 8.96 -12.13
CA ALA A 526 17.08 9.03 -13.14
C ALA A 526 17.96 10.27 -12.96
N ALA A 527 17.34 11.45 -12.76
CA ALA A 527 18.08 12.68 -12.51
C ALA A 527 18.86 12.65 -11.19
N SER A 528 18.26 12.12 -10.12
CA SER A 528 18.90 12.01 -8.80
C SER A 528 20.10 11.08 -8.84
N TYR A 529 19.97 9.88 -9.43
CA TYR A 529 21.07 8.95 -9.61
C TYR A 529 22.21 9.55 -10.43
N ALA A 530 21.89 10.25 -11.52
CA ALA A 530 22.91 10.88 -12.35
C ALA A 530 23.70 11.97 -11.61
N HIS A 531 23.02 12.82 -10.82
CA HIS A 531 23.71 13.84 -10.01
C HIS A 531 24.46 13.25 -8.80
N ALA A 532 24.01 12.10 -8.27
CA ALA A 532 24.74 11.33 -7.26
C ALA A 532 25.92 10.51 -7.83
N GLY A 533 26.15 10.52 -9.14
CA GLY A 533 27.22 9.75 -9.79
C GLY A 533 26.92 8.26 -10.02
N ARG A 534 25.67 7.83 -9.79
CA ARG A 534 25.17 6.46 -10.02
C ARG A 534 24.73 6.27 -11.47
N THR A 535 25.67 6.42 -12.39
CA THR A 535 25.40 6.49 -13.85
C THR A 535 24.69 5.25 -14.40
N GLU A 536 25.10 4.05 -13.99
CA GLU A 536 24.49 2.80 -14.48
C GLU A 536 23.01 2.68 -14.05
N ASP A 537 22.70 3.04 -12.80
CA ASP A 537 21.33 3.02 -12.30
C ASP A 537 20.47 4.07 -13.03
N ALA A 538 21.02 5.26 -13.27
CA ALA A 538 20.36 6.31 -14.03
C ALA A 538 19.98 5.84 -15.45
N GLN A 539 20.91 5.19 -16.16
CA GLN A 539 20.69 4.67 -17.52
C GLN A 539 19.66 3.53 -17.55
N LYS A 540 19.65 2.64 -16.54
CA LYS A 540 18.61 1.60 -16.40
C LYS A 540 17.23 2.23 -16.24
N VAL A 541 17.11 3.28 -15.41
CA VAL A 541 15.85 4.00 -15.24
C VAL A 541 15.41 4.70 -16.52
N VAL A 542 16.31 5.37 -17.24
CA VAL A 542 15.98 5.98 -18.55
C VAL A 542 15.50 4.93 -19.55
N SER A 543 16.14 3.77 -19.59
CA SER A 543 15.70 2.65 -20.45
C SER A 543 14.27 2.22 -20.09
N ARG A 544 13.92 2.19 -18.79
CA ARG A 544 12.56 1.90 -18.34
C ARG A 544 11.56 3.00 -18.71
N ILE A 545 11.94 4.28 -18.57
CA ILE A 545 11.14 5.42 -19.01
C ILE A 545 10.78 5.27 -20.49
N LEU A 546 11.77 5.05 -21.36
CA LEU A 546 11.56 4.95 -22.81
C LEU A 546 10.77 3.70 -23.22
N ALA A 547 10.79 2.64 -22.42
CA ALA A 547 9.94 1.47 -22.63
C ALA A 547 8.45 1.75 -22.32
N LEU A 548 8.18 2.64 -21.37
CA LEU A 548 6.81 3.02 -20.97
C LEU A 548 6.28 4.20 -21.79
N ASP A 549 7.15 5.16 -22.12
CA ASP A 549 6.88 6.33 -22.96
C ASP A 549 8.03 6.59 -23.96
N PRO A 550 7.97 5.97 -25.15
CA PRO A 550 8.97 6.16 -26.20
C PRO A 550 9.11 7.60 -26.70
N GLY A 551 8.11 8.44 -26.46
CA GLY A 551 8.07 9.85 -26.87
C GLY A 551 8.72 10.81 -25.87
N GLN A 552 9.16 10.33 -24.71
CA GLN A 552 9.70 11.21 -23.68
C GLN A 552 11.08 11.76 -24.05
N ARG A 553 11.24 13.09 -23.93
CA ARG A 553 12.43 13.86 -24.32
C ARG A 553 12.74 14.92 -23.28
N ILE A 554 13.92 15.54 -23.35
CA ILE A 554 14.26 16.69 -22.49
C ILE A 554 13.43 17.92 -22.91
N SER A 555 13.28 18.12 -24.21
CA SER A 555 12.54 19.23 -24.83
C SER A 555 11.05 19.27 -24.46
N ASN A 556 10.46 18.15 -24.04
CA ASN A 556 9.05 18.07 -23.66
C ASN A 556 8.80 17.89 -22.15
N LEU A 557 9.81 18.09 -21.29
CA LEU A 557 9.66 17.92 -19.84
C LEU A 557 8.57 18.81 -19.22
N ALA A 558 8.39 20.03 -19.74
CA ALA A 558 7.36 20.96 -19.28
C ALA A 558 5.92 20.45 -19.50
N ASP A 559 5.74 19.42 -20.34
CA ASP A 559 4.44 18.78 -20.53
C ASP A 559 4.01 17.97 -19.30
N PHE A 560 4.96 17.56 -18.46
CA PHE A 560 4.74 16.63 -17.34
C PHE A 560 5.20 17.16 -15.98
N VAL A 561 6.02 18.21 -15.97
CA VAL A 561 6.64 18.75 -14.75
C VAL A 561 6.42 20.26 -14.69
N SER A 562 6.13 20.76 -13.49
CA SER A 562 6.11 22.19 -13.15
C SER A 562 7.22 22.44 -12.15
N ALA A 563 8.08 23.43 -12.37
CA ALA A 563 9.04 23.93 -11.39
C ALA A 563 9.61 25.29 -11.84
N VAL A 564 10.23 26.03 -10.92
CA VAL A 564 11.00 27.23 -11.24
C VAL A 564 12.11 26.92 -12.26
N PRO A 565 12.53 27.89 -13.10
CA PRO A 565 13.50 27.66 -14.18
C PRO A 565 14.80 26.98 -13.74
N ALA A 566 15.33 27.33 -12.56
CA ALA A 566 16.53 26.71 -12.01
C ALA A 566 16.37 25.21 -11.75
N HIS A 567 15.21 24.80 -11.22
CA HIS A 567 14.89 23.40 -10.92
C HIS A 567 14.58 22.59 -12.18
N MET A 568 13.90 23.21 -13.16
CA MET A 568 13.73 22.61 -14.48
C MET A 568 15.08 22.36 -15.17
N ALA A 569 16.02 23.32 -15.07
CA ALA A 569 17.37 23.16 -15.61
C ALA A 569 18.13 22.03 -14.90
N LEU A 570 18.05 21.95 -13.57
CA LEU A 570 18.67 20.88 -12.78
C LEU A 570 18.13 19.49 -13.16
N LEU A 571 16.81 19.36 -13.32
CA LEU A 571 16.17 18.12 -13.76
C LEU A 571 16.61 17.74 -15.18
N ALA A 572 16.58 18.69 -16.12
CA ALA A 572 16.99 18.48 -17.50
C ALA A 572 18.47 18.07 -17.61
N GLU A 573 19.34 18.69 -16.82
CA GLU A 573 20.77 18.33 -16.74
C GLU A 573 20.96 16.89 -16.23
N GLY A 574 20.27 16.51 -15.15
CA GLY A 574 20.34 15.15 -14.60
C GLY A 574 19.85 14.09 -15.59
N LEU A 575 18.72 14.36 -16.27
CA LEU A 575 18.19 13.46 -17.30
C LEU A 575 19.10 13.35 -18.53
N ARG A 576 19.75 14.45 -18.92
CA ARG A 576 20.78 14.44 -19.99
C ARG A 576 21.97 13.57 -19.61
N LYS A 577 22.49 13.72 -18.38
CA LYS A 577 23.56 12.86 -17.85
C LYS A 577 23.15 11.39 -17.79
N ALA A 578 21.88 11.11 -17.49
CA ALA A 578 21.31 9.77 -17.47
C ALA A 578 21.10 9.15 -18.87
N GLY A 579 21.23 9.95 -19.95
CA GLY A 579 21.08 9.49 -21.33
C GLY A 579 19.67 9.62 -21.91
N LEU A 580 18.79 10.44 -21.32
CA LEU A 580 17.49 10.74 -21.93
C LEU A 580 17.71 11.56 -23.23
N PRO A 581 17.05 11.22 -24.36
CA PRO A 581 17.23 11.98 -25.60
C PRO A 581 16.66 13.40 -25.49
N GLU A 582 17.25 14.33 -26.27
CA GLU A 582 16.86 15.76 -26.31
C GLU A 582 15.42 16.00 -26.77
#